data_AF-Q0VFX2-F1
#
_entry.id   AF-Q0VFX2-F1
#
_cell.length_a   1.000
_cell.length_b   1.000
_cell.length_c   1.000
_cell.angle_alpha   90.00
_cell.angle_beta   90.00
_cell.angle_gamma   90.00
#
_symmetry.space_group_name_H-M   'P 1'
#
loop_
_entity.id
_entity.type
_entity.pdbx_description
1 polymer ?
#
loop_
_entity_poly.entity_id
_entity_poly.type
_entity_poly.pdbx_seq_one_letter_code
_entity_poly.pdbx_strand_id
1 'polypeptide(L)'
;MAPKKKPNKGGKEMQGKKIGGKKDASGTKTPELAMVEELKEFYHKQIQDLEDRLARYQRKWDELAVREKLFHQEFEQLANNKKEIVAFLKRTLNQKVDEITDLNDQLQSLEVAKDMEKDAFEAQLAQVRHEFQEIKDQLTTENIALGIKLSSLEEFRLQKEELTEKYLALEEQLHRQEGEYKEYVYNLEKKSVLDKDRLRKEIIQRVNLVATEFRKMATNQMWETTRRAILENNSVTLQLNKVSKHGVQLLQENEQLKGTQNKLCQQLEMLENTQEIMARKNIGHKKIILMLTEKCRQQRKGTEETEQLRLLLSQLEQNFQNVQRDNQTLRSEKDQLEAQLKEKQAEANRLQEELTKEQKIRANLKTVLIQATSMLQDIVHMQTEAEDGDFDVVFQLQRKELLQQLLVLLSSGVVLKTQPDMGSHQDKQPQGLSKESQRITQTSKEGAVSLLQQLSTITTYKPGDLGLVPRRPVRIPLKPQDLRPLSYITRMGICQNTNEIYPSGALKRFRKFTLPRPFLHRK
;
A
#
# COMPACT_ATOMS: atom_id res chain seq x y z
N MET A 1 -32.91 64.75 36.55
CA MET A 1 -33.24 66.07 37.13
C MET A 1 -34.72 66.12 37.44
N ALA A 2 -35.06 66.23 38.73
CA ALA A 2 -36.44 66.43 39.17
C ALA A 2 -36.82 67.91 39.01
N PRO A 3 -38.03 68.18 38.52
CA PRO A 3 -38.93 69.07 39.24
C PRO A 3 -40.25 68.31 39.44
N LYS A 4 -40.37 67.71 40.63
CA LYS A 4 -41.60 67.07 41.11
C LYS A 4 -42.45 68.13 41.83
N LYS A 5 -43.73 68.16 41.46
CA LYS A 5 -44.91 68.39 42.32
C LYS A 5 -45.01 69.74 43.06
N LYS A 6 -45.81 70.65 42.49
CA LYS A 6 -46.68 71.58 43.24
C LYS A 6 -48.06 71.68 42.57
N PRO A 7 -49.07 70.95 43.06
CA PRO A 7 -50.44 71.44 43.06
C PRO A 7 -50.94 71.41 44.51
N ASN A 8 -50.96 72.59 45.14
CA ASN A 8 -51.57 72.79 46.45
C ASN A 8 -52.45 74.04 46.34
N LYS A 9 -53.70 73.87 45.91
CA LYS A 9 -54.77 74.85 46.14
C LYS A 9 -56.13 74.24 45.85
N GLY A 10 -56.89 74.05 46.92
CA GLY A 10 -58.31 74.36 46.97
C GLY A 10 -59.25 73.33 46.38
N GLY A 11 -59.71 72.40 47.21
CA GLY A 11 -60.94 71.65 46.92
C GLY A 11 -61.24 70.65 48.02
N LYS A 12 -62.44 70.79 48.61
CA LYS A 12 -63.11 69.88 49.55
C LYS A 12 -62.62 69.95 51.01
N GLU A 13 -63.44 69.98 52.05
CA GLU A 13 -64.88 69.74 52.17
C GLU A 13 -65.34 70.23 53.57
N MET A 14 -66.61 70.63 53.66
CA MET A 14 -67.54 70.48 54.79
C MET A 14 -67.16 70.91 56.22
N GLN A 15 -67.87 71.92 56.71
CA GLN A 15 -68.67 71.93 57.96
C GLN A 15 -69.37 73.30 58.02
N GLY A 16 -70.69 73.46 58.05
CA GLY A 16 -71.69 72.70 58.80
C GLY A 16 -71.96 73.36 60.15
N LYS A 17 -72.72 74.47 60.19
CA LYS A 17 -73.44 75.00 61.38
C LYS A 17 -74.50 76.01 60.91
N LYS A 18 -75.78 75.57 60.82
CA LYS A 18 -76.90 75.88 61.75
C LYS A 18 -77.19 77.40 61.83
N ILE A 19 -78.17 77.94 61.11
CA ILE A 19 -79.64 77.93 61.35
C ILE A 19 -80.04 78.37 62.77
N GLY A 20 -80.65 79.56 62.84
CA GLY A 20 -81.35 80.19 63.95
C GLY A 20 -81.21 81.71 63.79
N GLY A 21 -82.24 82.56 63.68
CA GLY A 21 -83.68 82.45 63.77
C GLY A 21 -84.25 83.83 63.36
N LYS A 22 -85.33 83.85 62.57
CA LYS A 22 -86.66 84.39 62.90
C LYS A 22 -86.81 85.93 62.85
N LYS A 23 -87.94 86.34 62.22
CA LYS A 23 -88.52 87.69 62.01
C LYS A 23 -88.10 88.33 60.67
N ASP A 24 -88.95 88.75 59.75
CA ASP A 24 -90.38 89.07 59.79
C ASP A 24 -91.08 88.74 58.44
N ALA A 25 -92.41 88.64 58.53
CA ALA A 25 -93.35 88.33 57.47
C ALA A 25 -93.75 89.57 56.63
N SER A 26 -94.54 89.31 55.57
CA SER A 26 -95.15 90.26 54.61
C SER A 26 -94.29 90.48 53.36
N GLY A 27 -94.67 90.17 52.12
CA GLY A 27 -95.99 89.86 51.58
C GLY A 27 -96.09 90.43 50.15
N THR A 28 -95.45 89.84 49.14
CA THR A 28 -95.73 90.11 47.72
C THR A 28 -95.31 88.90 46.87
N LYS A 29 -96.14 87.86 46.88
CA LYS A 29 -95.90 86.60 46.16
C LYS A 29 -96.78 86.57 44.91
N THR A 30 -96.22 86.81 43.73
CA THR A 30 -96.68 86.20 42.46
C THR A 30 -95.77 86.49 41.25
N PRO A 31 -95.05 87.61 41.10
CA PRO A 31 -94.10 87.75 39.99
C PRO A 31 -92.70 87.17 40.32
N GLU A 32 -92.35 87.04 41.60
CA GLU A 32 -91.08 86.43 42.01
C GLU A 32 -91.04 84.91 41.77
N LEU A 33 -92.17 84.20 41.85
CA LEU A 33 -92.22 82.77 41.53
C LEU A 33 -91.98 82.50 40.04
N ALA A 34 -92.56 83.33 39.16
CA ALA A 34 -92.33 83.26 37.71
C ALA A 34 -90.88 83.61 37.36
N MET A 35 -90.31 84.66 37.96
CA MET A 35 -88.87 84.95 37.80
C MET A 35 -87.98 83.83 38.35
N VAL A 36 -88.34 83.18 39.46
CA VAL A 36 -87.59 82.05 40.02
C VAL A 36 -87.72 80.80 39.15
N GLU A 37 -88.88 80.55 38.55
CA GLU A 37 -89.10 79.47 37.57
C GLU A 37 -88.32 79.71 36.28
N GLU A 38 -88.38 80.92 35.72
CA GLU A 38 -87.58 81.31 34.55
C GLU A 38 -86.08 81.20 34.85
N LEU A 39 -85.63 81.61 36.04
CA LEU A 39 -84.24 81.48 36.47
C LEU A 39 -83.85 80.00 36.67
N LYS A 40 -84.74 79.18 37.25
CA LYS A 40 -84.55 77.73 37.38
C LYS A 40 -84.47 77.07 36.02
N GLU A 41 -85.35 77.39 35.08
CA GLU A 41 -85.32 76.87 33.72
C GLU A 41 -84.07 77.32 32.97
N PHE A 42 -83.66 78.58 33.15
CA PHE A 42 -82.40 79.09 32.61
C PHE A 42 -81.21 78.30 33.15
N TYR A 43 -81.15 78.08 34.48
CA TYR A 43 -80.12 77.24 35.08
C TYR A 43 -80.24 75.77 34.66
N HIS A 44 -81.44 75.23 34.46
CA HIS A 44 -81.65 73.85 34.05
C HIS A 44 -81.23 73.63 32.59
N LYS A 45 -81.56 74.56 31.70
CA LYS A 45 -81.05 74.61 30.32
C LYS A 45 -79.53 74.79 30.31
N GLN A 46 -78.98 75.63 31.20
CA GLN A 46 -77.53 75.78 31.36
C GLN A 46 -76.87 74.49 31.88
N ILE A 47 -77.49 73.78 32.82
CA ILE A 47 -77.03 72.48 33.32
C ILE A 47 -77.09 71.45 32.20
N GLN A 48 -78.20 71.34 31.47
CA GLN A 48 -78.33 70.43 30.32
C GLN A 48 -77.29 70.75 29.24
N ASP A 49 -77.06 72.01 28.89
CA ASP A 49 -76.04 72.38 27.91
C ASP A 49 -74.61 72.08 28.43
N LEU A 50 -74.37 72.26 29.73
CA LEU A 50 -73.13 71.84 30.39
C LEU A 50 -72.96 70.31 30.44
N GLU A 51 -74.02 69.55 30.69
CA GLU A 51 -74.05 68.08 30.70
C GLU A 51 -73.84 67.53 29.29
N ASP A 52 -74.50 68.10 28.29
CA ASP A 52 -74.29 67.77 26.88
C ASP A 52 -72.86 68.10 26.45
N ARG A 53 -72.33 69.24 26.89
CA ARG A 53 -70.94 69.61 26.65
C ARG A 53 -69.97 68.66 27.36
N LEU A 54 -70.27 68.25 28.59
CA LEU A 54 -69.53 67.23 29.34
C LEU A 54 -69.55 65.90 28.58
N ALA A 55 -70.72 65.43 28.13
CA ALA A 55 -70.88 64.19 27.40
C ALA A 55 -70.19 64.23 26.02
N ARG A 56 -70.18 65.39 25.34
CA ARG A 56 -69.39 65.60 24.11
C ARG A 56 -67.89 65.54 24.39
N TYR A 57 -67.42 66.16 25.47
CA TYR A 57 -66.02 66.06 25.88
C TYR A 57 -65.66 64.64 26.29
N GLN A 58 -66.54 63.92 26.97
CA GLN A 58 -66.33 62.55 27.43
C GLN A 58 -66.24 61.59 26.25
N ARG A 59 -67.15 61.68 25.27
CA ARG A 59 -67.04 60.92 24.01
C ARG A 59 -65.74 61.22 23.26
N LYS A 60 -65.34 62.49 23.16
CA LYS A 60 -64.05 62.87 22.57
C LYS A 60 -62.87 62.29 23.34
N TRP A 61 -62.94 62.27 24.67
CA TRP A 61 -61.93 61.65 25.53
C TRP A 61 -61.86 60.14 25.31
N ASP A 62 -63.00 59.45 25.26
CA ASP A 62 -63.07 58.02 25.01
C ASP A 62 -62.52 57.67 23.62
N GLU A 63 -62.89 58.45 22.59
CA GLU A 63 -62.34 58.30 21.24
C GLU A 63 -60.82 58.53 21.21
N LEU A 64 -60.32 59.56 21.90
CA LEU A 64 -58.88 59.83 22.00
C LEU A 64 -58.16 58.69 22.73
N ALA A 65 -58.74 58.16 23.81
CA ALA A 65 -58.17 57.04 24.55
C ALA A 65 -58.14 55.75 23.71
N VAL A 66 -59.16 55.49 22.89
CA VAL A 66 -59.16 54.36 21.95
C VAL A 66 -58.10 54.57 20.87
N ARG A 67 -58.00 55.76 20.27
CA ARG A 67 -56.95 56.08 19.27
C ARG A 67 -55.55 55.95 19.86
N GLU A 68 -55.32 56.43 21.09
CA GLU A 68 -54.05 56.28 21.79
C GLU A 68 -53.68 54.81 22.00
N LYS A 69 -54.63 53.98 22.43
CA LYS A 69 -54.42 52.52 22.58
C LYS A 69 -54.11 51.86 21.23
N LEU A 70 -54.82 52.22 20.17
CA LEU A 70 -54.57 51.70 18.83
C LEU A 70 -53.17 52.09 18.33
N PHE A 71 -52.80 53.36 18.44
CA PHE A 71 -51.45 53.81 18.10
C PHE A 71 -50.39 53.09 18.94
N HIS A 72 -50.63 52.90 20.23
CA HIS A 72 -49.70 52.16 21.08
C HIS A 72 -49.53 50.71 20.62
N GLN A 73 -50.62 50.02 20.25
CA GLN A 73 -50.57 48.67 19.69
C GLN A 73 -49.83 48.62 18.35
N GLU A 74 -50.08 49.57 17.45
CA GLU A 74 -49.37 49.69 16.17
C GLU A 74 -47.87 49.95 16.37
N PHE A 75 -47.50 50.81 17.32
CA PHE A 75 -46.10 51.05 17.68
C PHE A 75 -45.42 49.81 18.27
N GLU A 76 -46.09 49.08 19.16
CA GLU A 76 -45.58 47.82 19.72
C GLU A 76 -45.43 46.75 18.63
N GLN A 77 -46.40 46.61 17.73
CA GLN A 77 -46.30 45.71 16.57
C GLN A 77 -45.13 46.09 15.67
N LEU A 78 -44.99 47.37 15.32
CA LEU A 78 -43.87 47.85 14.50
C LEU A 78 -42.52 47.62 15.20
N ALA A 79 -42.46 47.84 16.52
CA ALA A 79 -41.26 47.60 17.32
C ALA A 79 -40.91 46.11 17.38
N ASN A 80 -41.90 45.22 17.51
CA ASN A 80 -41.72 43.77 17.50
C ASN A 80 -41.29 43.27 16.13
N ASN A 81 -41.97 43.70 15.05
CA ASN A 81 -41.59 43.39 13.67
C ASN A 81 -40.15 43.86 13.39
N LYS A 82 -39.77 45.06 13.84
CA LYS A 82 -38.38 45.55 13.72
C LYS A 82 -37.40 44.66 14.48
N LYS A 83 -37.71 44.25 15.71
CA LYS A 83 -36.87 43.33 16.49
C LYS A 83 -36.72 41.98 15.79
N GLU A 84 -37.80 41.44 15.25
CA GLU A 84 -37.81 40.16 14.53
C GLU A 84 -36.99 40.23 13.24
N ILE A 85 -37.18 41.27 12.43
CA ILE A 85 -36.40 41.51 11.22
C ILE A 85 -34.91 41.64 11.57
N VAL A 86 -34.56 42.44 12.59
CA VAL A 86 -33.17 42.58 13.04
C VAL A 86 -32.61 41.26 13.56
N ALA A 87 -33.39 40.48 14.31
CA ALA A 87 -32.96 39.17 14.81
C ALA A 87 -32.76 38.16 13.67
N PHE A 88 -33.65 38.15 12.67
CA PHE A 88 -33.52 37.32 11.48
C PHE A 88 -32.28 37.70 10.66
N LEU A 89 -32.07 38.99 10.41
CA LEU A 89 -30.90 39.48 9.69
C LEU A 89 -29.60 39.16 10.45
N LYS A 90 -29.58 39.31 11.79
CA LYS A 90 -28.43 38.92 12.61
C LYS A 90 -28.15 37.42 12.56
N ARG A 91 -29.17 36.57 12.65
CA ARG A 91 -29.01 35.11 12.54
C ARG A 91 -28.48 34.72 11.16
N THR A 92 -29.06 35.30 10.11
CA THR A 92 -28.63 35.05 8.72
C THR A 92 -27.21 35.55 8.48
N LEU A 93 -26.85 36.72 9.00
CA LEU A 93 -25.50 37.26 8.91
C LEU A 93 -24.50 36.35 9.62
N ASN A 94 -24.80 35.91 10.84
CA ASN A 94 -23.93 34.99 11.58
C ASN A 94 -23.76 33.66 10.84
N GLN A 95 -24.84 33.07 10.33
CA GLN A 95 -24.76 31.85 9.50
C GLN A 95 -23.84 32.05 8.30
N LYS A 96 -23.92 33.21 7.61
CA LYS A 96 -23.03 33.51 6.49
C LYS A 96 -21.59 33.76 6.92
N VAL A 97 -21.36 34.34 8.09
CA VAL A 97 -20.01 34.47 8.66
C VAL A 97 -19.43 33.11 8.98
N ASP A 98 -20.20 32.22 9.61
CA ASP A 98 -19.78 30.85 9.96
C ASP A 98 -19.49 30.02 8.69
N GLU A 99 -20.35 30.11 7.67
CA GLU A 99 -20.08 29.49 6.36
C GLU A 99 -18.79 30.02 5.71
N ILE A 100 -18.53 31.32 5.80
CA ILE A 100 -17.30 31.94 5.27
C ILE A 100 -16.07 31.45 6.06
N THR A 101 -16.16 31.33 7.39
CA THR A 101 -15.06 30.81 8.21
C THR A 101 -14.78 29.35 7.90
N ASP A 102 -15.82 28.51 7.78
CA ASP A 102 -15.66 27.09 7.44
C ASP A 102 -15.03 26.90 6.05
N LEU A 103 -15.46 27.68 5.06
CA LEU A 103 -14.88 27.65 3.72
C LEU A 103 -13.43 28.16 3.71
N ASN A 104 -13.12 29.19 4.51
CA ASN A 104 -11.76 29.69 4.65
C ASN A 104 -10.83 28.66 5.31
N ASP A 105 -11.30 27.97 6.35
CA ASP A 105 -10.52 26.92 7.03
C ASP A 105 -10.31 25.71 6.11
N GLN A 106 -11.32 25.33 5.33
CA GLN A 106 -11.17 24.31 4.28
C GLN A 106 -10.14 24.72 3.22
N LEU A 107 -10.19 25.97 2.76
CA LEU A 107 -9.23 26.51 1.79
C LEU A 107 -7.81 26.47 2.36
N GLN A 108 -7.59 26.91 3.60
CA GLN A 108 -6.29 26.85 4.27
C GLN A 108 -5.80 25.41 4.44
N SER A 109 -6.67 24.49 4.84
CA SER A 109 -6.31 23.07 4.97
C SER A 109 -5.89 22.46 3.63
N LEU A 110 -6.55 22.86 2.53
CA LEU A 110 -6.25 22.41 1.18
C LEU A 110 -4.95 23.03 0.66
N GLU A 111 -4.66 24.28 0.99
CA GLU A 111 -3.37 24.92 0.70
C GLU A 111 -2.22 24.21 1.42
N VAL A 112 -2.37 23.94 2.72
CA VAL A 112 -1.37 23.19 3.49
C VAL A 112 -1.16 21.78 2.90
N ALA A 113 -2.23 21.07 2.56
CA ALA A 113 -2.13 19.74 1.95
C ALA A 113 -1.41 19.77 0.58
N LYS A 114 -1.72 20.79 -0.25
CA LYS A 114 -1.07 21.01 -1.54
C LYS A 114 0.42 21.31 -1.37
N ASP A 115 0.79 22.14 -0.40
CA ASP A 115 2.19 22.48 -0.16
C ASP A 115 2.97 21.29 0.41
N MET A 116 2.36 20.49 1.29
CA MET A 116 2.94 19.21 1.74
C MET A 116 3.15 18.22 0.57
N GLU A 117 2.22 18.15 -0.38
CA GLU A 117 2.36 17.31 -1.56
C GLU A 117 3.48 17.80 -2.49
N LYS A 118 3.61 19.12 -2.69
CA LYS A 118 4.74 19.70 -3.42
C LYS A 118 6.06 19.39 -2.75
N ASP A 119 6.17 19.59 -1.44
CA ASP A 119 7.39 19.31 -0.67
C ASP A 119 7.78 17.82 -0.78
N ALA A 120 6.79 16.91 -0.74
CA ALA A 120 7.01 15.49 -0.94
C ALA A 120 7.51 15.17 -2.35
N PHE A 121 6.93 15.77 -3.40
CA PHE A 121 7.40 15.59 -4.77
C PHE A 121 8.78 16.21 -5.01
N GLU A 122 9.07 17.36 -4.42
CA GLU A 122 10.39 18.00 -4.49
C GLU A 122 11.45 17.14 -3.80
N ALA A 123 11.14 16.57 -2.63
CA ALA A 123 12.03 15.63 -1.94
C ALA A 123 12.27 14.36 -2.76
N GLN A 124 11.23 13.78 -3.37
CA GLN A 124 11.37 12.62 -4.26
C GLN A 124 12.22 12.96 -5.50
N LEU A 125 12.00 14.13 -6.11
CA LEU A 125 12.79 14.57 -7.25
C LEU A 125 14.26 14.80 -6.88
N ALA A 126 14.52 15.38 -5.71
CA ALA A 126 15.86 15.56 -5.18
C ALA A 126 16.55 14.22 -4.92
N GLN A 127 15.83 13.26 -4.33
CA GLN A 127 16.33 11.90 -4.11
C GLN A 127 16.69 11.20 -5.43
N VAL A 128 15.77 11.20 -6.41
CA VAL A 128 16.04 10.58 -7.72
C VAL A 128 17.22 11.23 -8.42
N ARG A 129 17.38 12.57 -8.32
CA ARG A 129 18.56 13.27 -8.86
C ARG A 129 19.85 12.86 -8.16
N HIS A 130 19.82 12.69 -6.84
CA HIS A 130 20.97 12.23 -6.07
C HIS A 130 21.36 10.80 -6.47
N GLU A 131 20.40 9.87 -6.48
CA GLU A 131 20.62 8.48 -6.88
C GLU A 131 21.17 8.38 -8.31
N PHE A 132 20.62 9.16 -9.26
CA PHE A 132 21.13 9.21 -10.62
C PHE A 132 22.58 9.72 -10.68
N GLN A 133 22.89 10.75 -9.91
CA GLN A 133 24.24 11.30 -9.84
C GLN A 133 25.22 10.29 -9.23
N GLU A 134 24.85 9.58 -8.17
CA GLU A 134 25.65 8.51 -7.58
C GLU A 134 25.89 7.35 -8.57
N ILE A 135 24.87 6.91 -9.29
CA ILE A 135 25.01 5.84 -10.30
C ILE A 135 25.94 6.31 -11.43
N LYS A 136 25.82 7.56 -11.87
CA LYS A 136 26.72 8.14 -12.87
C LYS A 136 28.16 8.17 -12.36
N ASP A 137 28.39 8.56 -11.11
CA ASP A 137 29.72 8.61 -10.52
C ASP A 137 30.31 7.20 -10.32
N GLN A 138 29.48 6.22 -9.96
CA GLN A 138 29.87 4.80 -9.91
C GLN A 138 30.27 4.28 -11.30
N LEU A 139 29.44 4.50 -12.32
CA LEU A 139 29.75 4.05 -13.69
C LEU A 139 30.99 4.75 -14.26
N THR A 140 31.21 6.03 -13.95
CA THR A 140 32.43 6.74 -14.40
C THR A 140 33.68 6.24 -13.69
N THR A 141 33.63 5.94 -12.38
CA THR A 141 34.76 5.34 -11.67
C THR A 141 35.06 3.92 -12.15
N GLU A 142 34.05 3.12 -12.46
CA GLU A 142 34.22 1.81 -13.11
C GLU A 142 34.83 1.93 -14.50
N ASN A 143 34.38 2.88 -15.31
CA ASN A 143 34.94 3.14 -16.65
C ASN A 143 36.41 3.55 -16.57
N ILE A 144 36.77 4.44 -15.63
CA ILE A 144 38.18 4.80 -15.36
C ILE A 144 38.98 3.57 -14.94
N ALA A 145 38.45 2.75 -14.03
CA ALA A 145 39.14 1.54 -13.56
C ALA A 145 39.33 0.50 -14.68
N LEU A 146 38.34 0.35 -15.57
CA LEU A 146 38.45 -0.49 -16.76
C LEU A 146 39.46 0.09 -17.76
N GLY A 147 39.49 1.41 -17.93
CA GLY A 147 40.49 2.11 -18.75
C GLY A 147 41.91 1.84 -18.25
N ILE A 148 42.16 1.97 -16.94
CA ILE A 148 43.48 1.66 -16.34
C ILE A 148 43.85 0.18 -16.55
N LYS A 149 42.90 -0.74 -16.39
CA LYS A 149 43.13 -2.18 -16.65
C LYS A 149 43.40 -2.48 -18.13
N LEU A 150 42.75 -1.76 -19.04
CA LEU A 150 42.99 -1.89 -20.47
C LEU A 150 44.41 -1.43 -20.81
N SER A 151 44.84 -0.26 -20.31
CA SER A 151 46.20 0.23 -20.51
C SER A 151 47.25 -0.73 -19.96
N SER A 152 47.05 -1.31 -18.77
CA SER A 152 47.99 -2.30 -18.23
C SER A 152 48.01 -3.61 -19.03
N LEU A 153 46.89 -4.01 -19.62
CA LEU A 153 46.82 -5.16 -20.52
C LEU A 153 47.53 -4.90 -21.85
N GLU A 154 47.41 -3.68 -22.38
CA GLU A 154 48.13 -3.24 -23.59
C GLU A 154 49.64 -3.18 -23.38
N GLU A 155 50.09 -2.66 -22.22
CA GLU A 155 51.50 -2.68 -21.83
C GLU A 155 52.03 -4.11 -21.70
N PHE A 156 51.28 -5.01 -21.05
CA PHE A 156 51.65 -6.42 -20.94
C PHE A 156 51.73 -7.11 -22.30
N ARG A 157 50.79 -6.80 -23.20
CA ARG A 157 50.80 -7.30 -24.59
C ARG A 157 52.07 -6.84 -25.31
N LEU A 158 52.43 -5.56 -25.20
CA LEU A 158 53.64 -5.01 -25.82
C LEU A 158 54.90 -5.67 -25.24
N GLN A 159 55.00 -5.82 -23.91
CA GLN A 159 56.13 -6.50 -23.27
C GLN A 159 56.26 -7.97 -23.72
N LYS A 160 55.13 -8.67 -23.87
CA LYS A 160 55.12 -10.04 -24.38
C LYS A 160 55.65 -10.09 -25.82
N GLU A 161 55.19 -9.17 -26.68
CA GLU A 161 55.66 -9.08 -28.07
C GLU A 161 57.16 -8.81 -28.14
N GLU A 162 57.67 -7.83 -27.39
CA GLU A 162 59.10 -7.56 -27.31
C GLU A 162 59.91 -8.76 -26.81
N LEU A 163 59.40 -9.49 -25.81
CA LEU A 163 60.06 -10.69 -25.30
C LEU A 163 60.07 -11.81 -26.34
N THR A 164 58.96 -11.98 -27.08
CA THR A 164 58.90 -12.96 -28.17
C THR A 164 59.83 -12.61 -29.33
N GLU A 165 59.97 -11.33 -29.69
CA GLU A 165 60.93 -10.90 -30.70
C GLU A 165 62.37 -11.16 -30.27
N LYS A 166 62.72 -10.83 -29.02
CA LYS A 166 64.05 -11.14 -28.45
C LYS A 166 64.32 -12.64 -28.44
N TYR A 167 63.32 -13.44 -28.08
CA TYR A 167 63.42 -14.90 -28.07
C TYR A 167 63.66 -15.44 -29.49
N LEU A 168 62.88 -14.99 -30.48
CA LEU A 168 63.05 -15.39 -31.88
C LEU A 168 64.43 -14.97 -32.43
N ALA A 169 64.90 -13.77 -32.11
CA ALA A 169 66.23 -13.31 -32.51
C ALA A 169 67.35 -14.18 -31.90
N LEU A 170 67.18 -14.62 -30.65
CA LEU A 170 68.12 -15.51 -29.97
C LEU A 170 68.08 -16.93 -30.54
N GLU A 171 66.90 -17.46 -30.86
CA GLU A 171 66.75 -18.74 -31.55
C GLU A 171 67.40 -18.72 -32.94
N GLU A 172 67.19 -17.64 -33.71
CA GLU A 172 67.84 -17.47 -35.01
C GLU A 172 69.37 -17.39 -34.87
N GLN A 173 69.87 -16.69 -33.85
CA GLN A 173 71.30 -16.67 -33.56
C GLN A 173 71.84 -18.05 -33.19
N LEU A 174 71.11 -18.81 -32.38
CA LEU A 174 71.50 -20.16 -31.99
C LEU A 174 71.53 -21.10 -33.19
N HIS A 175 70.53 -21.04 -34.08
CA HIS A 175 70.51 -21.80 -35.32
C HIS A 175 71.65 -21.41 -36.28
N ARG A 176 71.98 -20.12 -36.39
CA ARG A 176 73.14 -19.67 -37.15
C ARG A 176 74.43 -20.25 -36.59
N GLN A 177 74.64 -20.17 -35.26
CA GLN A 177 75.81 -20.76 -34.60
C GLN A 177 75.87 -22.27 -34.78
N GLU A 178 74.76 -22.99 -34.63
CA GLU A 178 74.69 -24.43 -34.90
C GLU A 178 75.06 -24.76 -36.34
N GLY A 179 74.60 -23.96 -37.31
CA GLY A 179 74.99 -24.06 -38.71
C GLY A 179 76.49 -23.89 -38.92
N GLU A 180 77.07 -22.83 -38.36
CA GLU A 180 78.51 -22.55 -38.40
C GLU A 180 79.33 -23.67 -37.75
N TYR A 181 78.91 -24.18 -36.58
CA TYR A 181 79.57 -25.30 -35.92
C TYR A 181 79.47 -26.60 -36.72
N LYS A 182 78.31 -26.91 -37.30
CA LYS A 182 78.14 -28.07 -38.20
C LYS A 182 79.08 -27.97 -39.41
N GLU A 183 79.18 -26.79 -40.02
CA GLU A 183 80.09 -26.55 -41.13
C GLU A 183 81.56 -26.66 -40.70
N TYR A 184 81.90 -26.12 -39.53
CA TYR A 184 83.25 -26.23 -38.95
C TYR A 184 83.65 -27.69 -38.69
N VAL A 185 82.76 -28.48 -38.07
CA VAL A 185 82.98 -29.92 -37.83
C VAL A 185 83.11 -30.66 -39.15
N TYR A 186 82.22 -30.43 -40.11
CA TYR A 186 82.31 -31.03 -41.44
C TYR A 186 83.65 -30.70 -42.13
N ASN A 187 84.12 -29.46 -42.03
CA ASN A 187 85.41 -29.05 -42.59
C ASN A 187 86.59 -29.72 -41.88
N LEU A 188 86.54 -29.87 -40.55
CA LEU A 188 87.56 -30.61 -39.80
C LEU A 188 87.55 -32.11 -40.14
N GLU A 189 86.38 -32.72 -40.24
CA GLU A 189 86.23 -34.11 -40.65
C GLU A 189 86.74 -34.33 -42.06
N LYS A 190 86.39 -33.46 -43.01
CA LYS A 190 86.89 -33.48 -44.39
C LYS A 190 88.42 -33.38 -44.42
N LYS A 191 89.02 -32.44 -43.66
CA LYS A 191 90.48 -32.32 -43.53
C LYS A 191 91.09 -33.58 -42.92
N SER A 192 90.53 -34.10 -41.82
CA SER A 192 91.00 -35.33 -41.16
C SER A 192 90.93 -36.55 -42.08
N VAL A 193 89.86 -36.67 -42.88
CA VAL A 193 89.71 -37.75 -43.87
C VAL A 193 90.76 -37.62 -44.97
N LEU A 194 90.99 -36.41 -45.49
CA LEU A 194 92.04 -36.16 -46.49
C LEU A 194 93.44 -36.42 -45.94
N ASP A 195 93.73 -36.03 -44.69
CA ASP A 195 95.01 -36.28 -44.04
C ASP A 195 95.20 -37.77 -43.75
N LYS A 196 94.17 -38.48 -43.31
CA LYS A 196 94.21 -39.95 -43.17
C LYS A 196 94.43 -40.63 -44.51
N ASP A 197 93.79 -40.18 -45.59
CA ASP A 197 94.01 -40.71 -46.93
C ASP A 197 95.42 -40.42 -47.44
N ARG A 198 95.94 -39.20 -47.20
CA ARG A 198 97.32 -38.83 -47.49
C ARG A 198 98.31 -39.69 -46.72
N LEU A 199 98.13 -39.83 -45.40
CA LEU A 199 98.97 -40.69 -44.56
C LEU A 199 98.87 -42.15 -44.97
N ARG A 200 97.68 -42.65 -45.33
CA ARG A 200 97.53 -44.00 -45.88
C ARG A 200 98.28 -44.15 -47.20
N LYS A 201 98.23 -43.16 -48.10
CA LYS A 201 99.00 -43.14 -49.35
C LYS A 201 100.51 -43.11 -49.07
N GLU A 202 100.97 -42.28 -48.14
CA GLU A 202 102.38 -42.22 -47.72
C GLU A 202 102.83 -43.52 -47.03
N ILE A 203 101.99 -44.11 -46.17
CA ILE A 203 102.25 -45.41 -45.53
C ILE A 203 102.27 -46.50 -46.60
N ILE A 204 101.32 -46.55 -47.54
CA ILE A 204 101.32 -47.53 -48.64
C ILE A 204 102.58 -47.35 -49.49
N GLN A 205 103.00 -46.12 -49.80
CA GLN A 205 104.25 -45.87 -50.51
C GLN A 205 105.47 -46.33 -49.72
N ARG A 206 105.56 -45.99 -48.42
CA ARG A 206 106.65 -46.43 -47.54
C ARG A 206 106.64 -47.93 -47.31
N VAL A 207 105.47 -48.54 -47.14
CA VAL A 207 105.28 -49.99 -47.00
C VAL A 207 105.58 -50.66 -48.31
N ASN A 208 105.27 -50.09 -49.47
CA ASN A 208 105.67 -50.66 -50.75
C ASN A 208 107.19 -50.58 -50.91
N LEU A 209 107.83 -49.47 -50.52
CA LEU A 209 109.28 -49.34 -50.48
C LEU A 209 109.91 -50.34 -49.50
N VAL A 210 109.42 -50.37 -48.27
CA VAL A 210 109.85 -51.29 -47.21
C VAL A 210 109.51 -52.73 -47.60
N ALA A 211 108.43 -53.03 -48.30
CA ALA A 211 108.10 -54.37 -48.78
C ALA A 211 108.94 -54.74 -50.00
N THR A 212 109.44 -53.79 -50.80
CA THR A 212 110.49 -54.10 -51.77
C THR A 212 111.83 -54.36 -51.08
N GLU A 213 112.15 -53.68 -49.98
CA GLU A 213 113.33 -53.94 -49.13
C GLU A 213 113.19 -55.25 -48.33
N PHE A 214 112.02 -55.52 -47.74
CA PHE A 214 111.69 -56.72 -46.98
C PHE A 214 111.43 -57.91 -47.89
N ARG A 215 110.88 -57.79 -49.10
CA ARG A 215 110.90 -58.93 -50.03
C ARG A 215 112.33 -59.33 -50.36
N LYS A 216 113.29 -58.38 -50.36
CA LYS A 216 114.72 -58.71 -50.43
C LYS A 216 115.25 -59.33 -49.12
N MET A 217 114.80 -58.89 -47.93
CA MET A 217 115.30 -59.40 -46.64
C MET A 217 114.55 -60.61 -46.03
N ALA A 218 113.23 -60.60 -46.04
CA ALA A 218 112.33 -61.65 -45.52
C ALA A 218 112.33 -62.93 -46.36
N THR A 219 112.82 -62.89 -47.61
CA THR A 219 113.23 -64.10 -48.32
C THR A 219 114.25 -64.91 -47.49
N ASN A 220 114.90 -64.30 -46.49
CA ASN A 220 115.89 -64.97 -45.66
C ASN A 220 115.44 -65.42 -44.26
N GLN A 221 114.26 -65.11 -43.71
CA GLN A 221 113.88 -65.63 -42.37
C GLN A 221 112.44 -65.25 -41.95
N MET A 222 111.42 -65.99 -42.38
CA MET A 222 110.09 -65.94 -41.76
C MET A 222 109.82 -67.23 -40.98
N TRP A 223 109.62 -67.11 -39.68
CA TRP A 223 109.23 -68.20 -38.80
C TRP A 223 107.70 -68.25 -38.67
N GLU A 224 107.17 -69.46 -38.52
CA GLU A 224 105.74 -69.78 -38.54
C GLU A 224 104.91 -69.08 -37.43
N THR A 225 105.56 -68.58 -36.37
CA THR A 225 104.92 -67.77 -35.31
C THR A 225 104.36 -66.45 -35.83
N THR A 226 105.07 -65.78 -36.75
CA THR A 226 104.62 -64.51 -37.34
C THR A 226 103.37 -64.72 -38.21
N ARG A 227 103.33 -65.83 -38.96
CA ARG A 227 102.16 -66.18 -39.79
C ARG A 227 100.93 -66.47 -38.91
N ARG A 228 101.10 -67.19 -37.80
CA ARG A 228 100.02 -67.49 -36.86
C ARG A 228 99.46 -66.20 -36.23
N ALA A 229 100.34 -65.30 -35.78
CA ALA A 229 99.94 -64.00 -35.21
C ALA A 229 99.13 -63.13 -36.20
N ILE A 230 99.50 -63.11 -37.49
CA ILE A 230 98.76 -62.35 -38.52
C ILE A 230 97.35 -62.92 -38.73
N LEU A 231 97.22 -64.25 -38.79
CA LEU A 231 95.92 -64.90 -38.97
C LEU A 231 95.01 -64.70 -37.75
N GLU A 232 95.57 -64.82 -36.55
CA GLU A 232 94.85 -64.53 -35.29
C GLU A 232 94.42 -63.07 -35.24
N ASN A 233 95.29 -62.13 -35.61
CA ASN A 233 94.96 -60.71 -35.63
C ASN A 233 93.90 -60.37 -36.69
N ASN A 234 93.93 -61.02 -37.86
CA ASN A 234 92.87 -60.90 -38.87
C ASN A 234 91.53 -61.42 -38.33
N SER A 235 91.52 -62.55 -37.62
CA SER A 235 90.33 -63.11 -36.98
C SER A 235 89.79 -62.16 -35.90
N VAL A 236 90.64 -61.67 -35.01
CA VAL A 236 90.29 -60.68 -33.97
C VAL A 236 89.77 -59.39 -34.60
N THR A 237 90.38 -58.90 -35.67
CA THR A 237 89.94 -57.70 -36.40
C THR A 237 88.57 -57.90 -37.04
N LEU A 238 88.31 -59.08 -37.62
CA LEU A 238 86.99 -59.44 -38.15
C LEU A 238 85.93 -59.49 -37.03
N GLN A 239 86.27 -60.08 -35.87
CA GLN A 239 85.37 -60.09 -34.72
C GLN A 239 85.14 -58.68 -34.18
N LEU A 240 86.17 -57.85 -34.06
CA LEU A 240 86.07 -56.45 -33.62
C LEU A 240 85.19 -55.63 -34.56
N ASN A 241 85.35 -55.80 -35.87
CA ASN A 241 84.51 -55.15 -36.88
C ASN A 241 83.05 -55.62 -36.77
N LYS A 242 82.80 -56.91 -36.52
CA LYS A 242 81.44 -57.41 -36.26
C LYS A 242 80.87 -56.76 -35.00
N VAL A 243 81.57 -56.79 -33.87
CA VAL A 243 81.11 -56.18 -32.60
C VAL A 243 80.86 -54.67 -32.77
N SER A 244 81.74 -53.96 -33.48
CA SER A 244 81.59 -52.53 -33.78
C SER A 244 80.33 -52.24 -34.59
N LYS A 245 80.07 -53.01 -35.66
CA LYS A 245 78.83 -52.88 -36.45
C LYS A 245 77.57 -53.10 -35.61
N HIS A 246 77.56 -54.13 -34.76
CA HIS A 246 76.45 -54.38 -33.84
C HIS A 246 76.30 -53.23 -32.83
N GLY A 247 77.41 -52.67 -32.33
CA GLY A 247 77.39 -51.51 -31.45
C GLY A 247 76.75 -50.28 -32.10
N VAL A 248 77.06 -50.00 -33.36
CA VAL A 248 76.44 -48.89 -34.11
C VAL A 248 74.93 -49.13 -34.32
N GLN A 249 74.52 -50.36 -34.67
CA GLN A 249 73.10 -50.71 -34.83
C GLN A 249 72.32 -50.52 -33.52
N LEU A 250 72.86 -51.01 -32.40
CA LEU A 250 72.25 -50.82 -31.08
C LEU A 250 72.14 -49.35 -30.68
N LEU A 251 73.12 -48.51 -31.04
CA LEU A 251 73.06 -47.06 -30.79
C LEU A 251 71.95 -46.40 -31.63
N GLN A 252 71.80 -46.77 -32.90
CA GLN A 252 70.73 -46.26 -33.76
C GLN A 252 69.34 -46.68 -33.25
N GLU A 253 69.17 -47.93 -32.85
CA GLU A 253 67.92 -48.40 -32.22
C GLU A 253 67.63 -47.65 -30.91
N ASN A 254 68.65 -47.42 -30.07
CA ASN A 254 68.50 -46.67 -28.83
C ASN A 254 68.08 -45.22 -29.09
N GLU A 255 68.64 -44.58 -30.11
CA GLU A 255 68.26 -43.21 -30.52
C GLU A 255 66.83 -43.16 -31.05
N GLN A 256 66.43 -44.12 -31.88
CA GLN A 256 65.05 -44.23 -32.36
C GLN A 256 64.06 -44.46 -31.20
N LEU A 257 64.37 -45.37 -30.28
CA LEU A 257 63.56 -45.63 -29.10
C LEU A 257 63.41 -44.37 -28.23
N LYS A 258 64.51 -43.65 -27.96
CA LYS A 258 64.47 -42.35 -27.27
C LYS A 258 63.62 -41.33 -28.01
N GLY A 259 63.75 -41.26 -29.34
CA GLY A 259 62.92 -40.38 -30.17
C GLY A 259 61.43 -40.71 -30.05
N THR A 260 61.05 -41.99 -30.07
CA THR A 260 59.66 -42.43 -29.89
C THR A 260 59.15 -42.17 -28.46
N GLN A 261 59.99 -42.41 -27.45
CA GLN A 261 59.67 -42.14 -26.06
C GLN A 261 59.41 -40.64 -25.84
N ASN A 262 60.26 -39.77 -26.37
CA ASN A 262 60.08 -38.32 -26.27
C ASN A 262 58.78 -37.86 -26.93
N LYS A 263 58.45 -38.39 -28.12
CA LYS A 263 57.17 -38.10 -28.80
C LYS A 263 55.97 -38.56 -27.97
N LEU A 264 56.03 -39.74 -27.36
CA LEU A 264 54.96 -40.24 -26.50
C LEU A 264 54.81 -39.39 -25.23
N CYS A 265 55.91 -38.97 -24.61
CA CYS A 265 55.89 -38.05 -23.48
C CYS A 265 55.22 -36.72 -23.85
N GLN A 266 55.57 -36.13 -25.00
CA GLN A 266 54.92 -34.90 -25.49
C GLN A 266 53.42 -35.08 -25.71
N GLN A 267 52.99 -36.22 -26.27
CA GLN A 267 51.57 -36.52 -26.44
C GLN A 267 50.84 -36.67 -25.10
N LEU A 268 51.46 -37.33 -24.12
CA LEU A 268 50.90 -37.46 -22.77
C LEU A 268 50.75 -36.09 -22.10
N GLU A 269 51.77 -35.23 -22.18
CA GLU A 269 51.71 -33.88 -21.63
C GLU A 269 50.59 -33.04 -22.27
N MET A 270 50.43 -33.13 -23.59
CA MET A 270 49.34 -32.44 -24.30
C MET A 270 47.96 -32.96 -23.90
N LEU A 271 47.82 -34.28 -23.70
CA LEU A 271 46.56 -34.89 -23.23
C LEU A 271 46.24 -34.49 -21.79
N GLU A 272 47.24 -34.49 -20.90
CA GLU A 272 47.10 -34.05 -19.51
C GLU A 272 46.67 -32.59 -19.42
N ASN A 273 47.34 -31.70 -20.17
CA ASN A 273 46.98 -30.28 -20.25
C ASN A 273 45.54 -30.09 -20.77
N THR A 274 45.16 -30.83 -21.81
CA THR A 274 43.79 -30.76 -22.37
C THR A 274 42.75 -31.25 -21.36
N GLN A 275 43.04 -32.34 -20.65
CA GLN A 275 42.18 -32.88 -19.60
C GLN A 275 42.01 -31.89 -18.45
N GLU A 276 43.07 -31.19 -18.04
CA GLU A 276 43.00 -30.18 -16.99
C GLU A 276 42.11 -29.00 -17.41
N ILE A 277 42.28 -28.50 -18.64
CA ILE A 277 41.43 -27.44 -19.19
C ILE A 277 39.97 -27.87 -19.25
N MET A 278 39.69 -29.10 -19.71
CA MET A 278 38.33 -29.65 -19.74
C MET A 278 37.73 -29.79 -18.34
N ALA A 279 38.51 -30.25 -17.35
CA ALA A 279 38.07 -30.37 -15.97
C ALA A 279 37.71 -28.99 -15.38
N ARG A 280 38.55 -27.97 -15.60
CA ARG A 280 38.28 -26.58 -15.19
C ARG A 280 37.01 -26.03 -15.84
N LYS A 281 36.83 -26.24 -17.15
CA LYS A 281 35.60 -25.85 -17.87
C LYS A 281 34.36 -26.58 -17.33
N ASN A 282 34.46 -27.87 -17.06
CA ASN A 282 33.37 -28.67 -16.49
C ASN A 282 32.94 -28.15 -15.10
N ILE A 283 33.91 -27.77 -14.25
CA ILE A 283 33.62 -27.11 -12.96
C ILE A 283 32.85 -25.79 -13.19
N GLY A 284 33.25 -24.99 -14.18
CA GLY A 284 32.54 -23.78 -14.59
C GLY A 284 31.11 -24.04 -15.05
N HIS A 285 30.90 -24.98 -15.97
CA HIS A 285 29.59 -25.38 -16.47
C HIS A 285 28.69 -25.90 -15.34
N LYS A 286 29.22 -26.70 -14.41
CA LYS A 286 28.47 -27.19 -13.24
C LYS A 286 27.98 -26.04 -12.36
N LYS A 287 28.80 -25.00 -12.14
CA LYS A 287 28.38 -23.80 -11.40
C LYS A 287 27.24 -23.07 -12.12
N ILE A 288 27.35 -22.89 -13.44
CA ILE A 288 26.31 -22.24 -14.25
C ILE A 288 25.00 -23.04 -14.18
N ILE A 289 25.06 -24.36 -14.31
CA ILE A 289 23.89 -25.24 -14.20
C ILE A 289 23.22 -25.09 -12.83
N LEU A 290 24.00 -25.07 -11.75
CA LEU A 290 23.46 -24.87 -10.39
C LEU A 290 22.80 -23.50 -10.24
N MET A 291 23.43 -22.44 -10.75
CA MET A 291 22.85 -21.09 -10.74
C MET A 291 21.55 -21.01 -11.53
N LEU A 292 21.51 -21.58 -12.74
CA LEU A 292 20.30 -21.63 -13.57
C LEU A 292 19.21 -22.45 -12.90
N THR A 293 19.55 -23.59 -12.31
CA THR A 293 18.59 -24.43 -11.56
C THR A 293 17.97 -23.65 -10.41
N GLU A 294 18.79 -22.90 -9.68
CA GLU A 294 18.35 -22.05 -8.58
C GLU A 294 17.47 -20.87 -9.06
N LYS A 295 17.83 -20.23 -10.18
CA LYS A 295 17.00 -19.20 -10.81
C LYS A 295 15.65 -19.76 -11.28
N CYS A 296 15.62 -20.93 -11.90
CA CYS A 296 14.36 -21.59 -12.29
C CYS A 296 13.51 -21.99 -11.07
N ARG A 297 14.12 -22.28 -9.93
CA ARG A 297 13.40 -22.54 -8.67
C ARG A 297 12.78 -21.26 -8.12
N GLN A 298 13.53 -20.16 -8.11
CA GLN A 298 13.05 -18.84 -7.67
C GLN A 298 11.91 -18.35 -8.57
N GLN A 299 12.05 -18.49 -9.88
CA GLN A 299 11.01 -18.10 -10.84
C GLN A 299 9.72 -18.89 -10.62
N ARG A 300 9.80 -20.21 -10.39
CA ARG A 300 8.62 -21.04 -10.07
C ARG A 300 7.91 -20.57 -8.80
N LYS A 301 8.66 -20.26 -7.75
CA LYS A 301 8.08 -19.69 -6.52
C LYS A 301 7.39 -18.36 -6.77
N GLY A 302 8.03 -17.46 -7.50
CA GLY A 302 7.43 -16.18 -7.88
C GLY A 302 6.14 -16.37 -8.69
N THR A 303 6.12 -17.32 -9.63
CA THR A 303 4.90 -17.67 -10.38
C THR A 303 3.80 -18.20 -9.46
N GLU A 304 4.11 -19.12 -8.55
CA GLU A 304 3.15 -19.64 -7.56
C GLU A 304 2.56 -18.53 -6.68
N GLU A 305 3.41 -17.61 -6.19
CA GLU A 305 2.98 -16.44 -5.41
C GLU A 305 2.06 -15.52 -6.23
N THR A 306 2.39 -15.24 -7.49
CA THR A 306 1.54 -14.41 -8.35
C THR A 306 0.19 -15.06 -8.65
N GLU A 307 0.14 -16.38 -8.84
CA GLU A 307 -1.11 -17.11 -9.03
C GLU A 307 -1.97 -17.10 -7.76
N GLN A 308 -1.36 -17.23 -6.57
CA GLN A 308 -2.07 -17.09 -5.29
C GLN A 308 -2.65 -15.68 -5.10
N LEU A 309 -1.86 -14.64 -5.40
CA LEU A 309 -2.35 -13.26 -5.36
C LEU A 309 -3.50 -13.04 -6.35
N ARG A 310 -3.40 -13.60 -7.56
CA ARG A 310 -4.45 -13.50 -8.58
C ARG A 310 -5.76 -14.15 -8.13
N LEU A 311 -5.69 -15.32 -7.50
CA LEU A 311 -6.85 -15.99 -6.92
C LEU A 311 -7.49 -15.16 -5.80
N LEU A 312 -6.67 -14.58 -4.92
CA LEU A 312 -7.16 -13.73 -3.83
C LEU A 312 -7.81 -12.45 -4.35
N LEU A 313 -7.23 -11.81 -5.37
CA LEU A 313 -7.81 -10.63 -6.02
C LEU A 313 -9.17 -10.97 -6.65
N SER A 314 -9.27 -12.10 -7.37
CA SER A 314 -10.53 -12.53 -7.96
C SER A 314 -11.62 -12.80 -6.91
N GLN A 315 -11.26 -13.39 -5.77
CA GLN A 315 -12.19 -13.56 -4.64
C GLN A 315 -12.64 -12.22 -4.06
N LEU A 316 -11.73 -11.26 -3.90
CA LEU A 316 -12.04 -9.93 -3.38
C LEU A 316 -12.94 -9.15 -4.34
N GLU A 317 -12.70 -9.23 -5.65
CA GLU A 317 -13.55 -8.64 -6.68
C GLU A 317 -14.98 -9.23 -6.64
N GLN A 318 -15.10 -10.55 -6.49
CA GLN A 318 -16.41 -11.20 -6.35
C GLN A 318 -17.14 -10.73 -5.09
N ASN A 319 -16.44 -10.63 -3.96
CA ASN A 319 -17.00 -10.11 -2.71
C ASN A 319 -17.44 -8.65 -2.84
N PHE A 320 -16.64 -7.81 -3.49
CA PHE A 320 -16.98 -6.41 -3.75
C PHE A 320 -18.24 -6.30 -4.60
N GLN A 321 -18.35 -7.09 -5.67
CA GLN A 321 -19.56 -7.12 -6.51
C GLN A 321 -20.80 -7.60 -5.73
N ASN A 322 -20.64 -8.55 -4.81
CA ASN A 322 -21.71 -8.99 -3.93
C ASN A 322 -22.19 -7.86 -3.02
N VAL A 323 -21.27 -7.21 -2.31
CA VAL A 323 -21.60 -6.06 -1.44
C VAL A 323 -22.22 -4.91 -2.24
N GLN A 324 -21.77 -4.68 -3.47
CA GLN A 324 -22.36 -3.65 -4.35
C GLN A 324 -23.81 -3.97 -4.72
N ARG A 325 -24.12 -5.23 -5.06
CA ARG A 325 -25.50 -5.68 -5.33
C ARG A 325 -26.40 -5.58 -4.09
N ASP A 326 -25.88 -5.95 -2.94
CA ASP A 326 -26.60 -5.81 -1.67
C ASP A 326 -26.87 -4.33 -1.35
N ASN A 327 -25.89 -3.46 -1.57
CA ASN A 327 -26.05 -2.02 -1.37
C ASN A 327 -27.11 -1.42 -2.31
N GLN A 328 -27.16 -1.84 -3.57
CA GLN A 328 -28.20 -1.42 -4.52
C GLN A 328 -29.58 -1.91 -4.08
N THR A 329 -29.69 -3.15 -3.61
CA THR A 329 -30.93 -3.74 -3.09
C THR A 329 -31.42 -2.95 -1.88
N LEU A 330 -30.56 -2.71 -0.88
CA LEU A 330 -30.88 -1.93 0.31
C LEU A 330 -31.27 -0.48 -0.02
N ARG A 331 -30.65 0.16 -1.03
CA ARG A 331 -31.07 1.49 -1.50
C ARG A 331 -32.48 1.44 -2.08
N SER A 332 -32.79 0.45 -2.91
CA SER A 332 -34.13 0.31 -3.49
C SER A 332 -35.20 0.04 -2.42
N GLU A 333 -34.90 -0.78 -1.41
CA GLU A 333 -35.79 -1.03 -0.27
C GLU A 333 -35.99 0.24 0.56
N LYS A 334 -34.91 0.99 0.82
CA LYS A 334 -34.99 2.29 1.50
C LYS A 334 -35.89 3.26 0.73
N ASP A 335 -35.71 3.39 -0.58
CA ASP A 335 -36.51 4.30 -1.42
C ASP A 335 -37.99 3.89 -1.42
N GLN A 336 -38.29 2.59 -1.44
CA GLN A 336 -39.65 2.06 -1.30
C GLN A 336 -40.25 2.39 0.06
N LEU A 337 -39.49 2.22 1.15
CA LEU A 337 -39.94 2.56 2.50
C LEU A 337 -40.16 4.07 2.66
N GLU A 338 -39.31 4.91 2.08
CA GLU A 338 -39.50 6.36 2.07
C GLU A 338 -40.75 6.77 1.28
N ALA A 339 -41.03 6.12 0.15
CA ALA A 339 -42.25 6.35 -0.61
C ALA A 339 -43.51 5.95 0.19
N GLN A 340 -43.50 4.79 0.83
CA GLN A 340 -44.59 4.34 1.71
C GLN A 340 -44.79 5.27 2.91
N LEU A 341 -43.70 5.76 3.52
CA LEU A 341 -43.77 6.71 4.62
C LEU A 341 -44.42 8.03 4.17
N LYS A 342 -44.05 8.54 2.99
CA LYS A 342 -44.66 9.75 2.42
C LYS A 342 -46.15 9.56 2.12
N GLU A 343 -46.54 8.41 1.57
CA GLU A 343 -47.94 8.06 1.34
C GLU A 343 -48.73 8.03 2.66
N LYS A 344 -48.23 7.33 3.67
CA LYS A 344 -48.87 7.24 5.00
C LYS A 344 -48.93 8.60 5.70
N GLN A 345 -47.90 9.43 5.55
CA GLN A 345 -47.90 10.79 6.07
C GLN A 345 -48.97 11.66 5.37
N ALA A 346 -49.14 11.52 4.06
CA ALA A 346 -50.16 12.23 3.30
C ALA A 346 -51.59 11.78 3.71
N GLU A 347 -51.81 10.47 3.89
CA GLU A 347 -53.06 9.93 4.43
C GLU A 347 -53.35 10.45 5.84
N ALA A 348 -52.36 10.45 6.73
CA ALA A 348 -52.51 10.96 8.09
C ALA A 348 -52.86 12.45 8.10
N ASN A 349 -52.22 13.26 7.24
CA ASN A 349 -52.53 14.68 7.11
C ASN A 349 -53.97 14.89 6.58
N ARG A 350 -54.41 14.11 5.58
CA ARG A 350 -55.79 14.17 5.07
C ARG A 350 -56.82 13.83 6.15
N LEU A 351 -56.62 12.73 6.88
CA LEU A 351 -57.50 12.34 7.99
C LEU A 351 -57.51 13.38 9.11
N GLN A 352 -56.37 14.01 9.39
CA GLN A 352 -56.29 15.10 10.37
C GLN A 352 -57.09 16.33 9.91
N GLU A 353 -57.01 16.69 8.63
CA GLU A 353 -57.83 17.77 8.07
C GLU A 353 -59.32 17.45 8.14
N GLU A 354 -59.74 16.24 7.75
CA GLU A 354 -61.13 15.78 7.87
C GLU A 354 -61.62 15.80 9.32
N LEU A 355 -60.81 15.31 10.26
CA LEU A 355 -61.12 15.35 11.69
C LEU A 355 -61.32 16.79 12.16
N THR A 356 -60.47 17.74 11.73
CA THR A 356 -60.61 19.15 12.13
C THR A 356 -61.85 19.80 11.52
N LYS A 357 -62.21 19.46 10.28
CA LYS A 357 -63.45 19.91 9.63
C LYS A 357 -64.67 19.38 10.38
N GLU A 358 -64.70 18.09 10.69
CA GLU A 358 -65.78 17.46 11.46
C GLU A 358 -65.88 18.02 12.88
N GLN A 359 -64.76 18.28 13.55
CA GLN A 359 -64.73 18.93 14.86
C GLN A 359 -65.31 20.35 14.81
N LYS A 360 -65.01 21.13 13.78
CA LYS A 360 -65.60 22.48 13.57
C LYS A 360 -67.10 22.38 13.35
N ILE A 361 -67.56 21.46 12.50
CA ILE A 361 -68.99 21.23 12.26
C ILE A 361 -69.69 20.83 13.56
N ARG A 362 -69.12 19.88 14.31
CA ARG A 362 -69.66 19.43 15.60
C ARG A 362 -69.69 20.56 16.64
N ALA A 363 -68.66 21.39 16.72
CA ALA A 363 -68.62 22.54 17.61
C ALA A 363 -69.74 23.54 17.27
N ASN A 364 -69.91 23.84 15.98
CA ASN A 364 -70.97 24.72 15.50
C ASN A 364 -72.37 24.14 15.75
N LEU A 365 -72.57 22.83 15.54
CA LEU A 365 -73.82 22.15 15.88
C LEU A 365 -74.09 22.20 17.38
N LYS A 366 -73.04 22.05 18.21
CA LYS A 366 -73.16 22.16 19.67
C LYS A 366 -73.56 23.58 20.09
N THR A 367 -73.01 24.62 19.46
CA THR A 367 -73.43 26.02 19.74
C THR A 367 -74.87 26.27 19.32
N VAL A 368 -75.28 25.77 18.14
CA VAL A 368 -76.67 25.87 17.68
C VAL A 368 -77.61 25.12 18.62
N LEU A 369 -77.22 23.94 19.10
CA LEU A 369 -78.03 23.15 20.05
C LEU A 369 -78.17 23.88 21.40
N ILE A 370 -77.09 24.46 21.93
CA ILE A 370 -77.13 25.23 23.18
C ILE A 370 -78.05 26.44 23.04
N GLN A 371 -77.94 27.20 21.95
CA GLN A 371 -78.80 28.33 21.66
C GLN A 371 -80.27 27.92 21.44
N ALA A 372 -80.52 26.80 20.76
CA ALA A 372 -81.86 26.25 20.62
C ALA A 372 -82.44 25.83 21.97
N THR A 373 -81.62 25.24 22.85
CA THR A 373 -82.03 24.83 24.20
C THR A 373 -82.33 26.04 25.08
N SER A 374 -81.54 27.12 24.99
CA SER A 374 -81.83 28.36 25.72
C SER A 374 -83.11 29.02 25.22
N MET A 375 -83.33 29.10 23.91
CA MET A 375 -84.60 29.61 23.35
C MET A 375 -85.80 28.77 23.80
N LEU A 376 -85.67 27.45 23.89
CA LEU A 376 -86.74 26.58 24.43
C LEU A 376 -86.96 26.83 25.93
N GLN A 377 -85.90 27.01 26.72
CA GLN A 377 -86.02 27.37 28.13
C GLN A 377 -86.73 28.72 28.31
N ASP A 378 -86.38 29.73 27.51
CA ASP A 378 -87.02 31.05 27.53
C ASP A 378 -88.51 30.95 27.19
N ILE A 379 -88.88 30.13 26.20
CA ILE A 379 -90.30 29.88 25.84
C ILE A 379 -91.07 29.22 27.00
N VAL A 380 -90.45 28.28 27.73
CA VAL A 380 -91.07 27.61 28.89
C VAL A 380 -91.16 28.53 30.11
N HIS A 381 -90.13 29.35 30.36
CA HIS A 381 -90.14 30.30 31.47
C HIS A 381 -91.18 31.41 31.27
N MET A 382 -91.35 31.88 30.02
CA MET A 382 -92.42 32.80 29.64
C MET A 382 -93.82 32.23 29.93
N GLN A 383 -94.03 30.91 29.87
CA GLN A 383 -95.29 30.27 30.27
C GLN A 383 -95.52 30.24 31.79
N THR A 384 -94.45 30.34 32.59
CA THR A 384 -94.54 30.26 34.06
C THR A 384 -94.83 31.63 34.70
N GLU A 385 -94.33 32.72 34.10
CA GLU A 385 -94.53 34.08 34.61
C GLU A 385 -95.89 34.70 34.24
N ALA A 386 -96.59 34.13 33.26
CA ALA A 386 -97.88 34.63 32.78
C ALA A 386 -99.06 34.02 33.57
N GLU A 387 -99.11 34.22 34.89
CA GLU A 387 -100.32 33.94 35.69
C GLU A 387 -101.33 35.10 35.72
N ASP A 388 -101.04 36.26 35.11
CA ASP A 388 -101.94 37.43 35.15
C ASP A 388 -102.62 37.74 33.80
N GLY A 389 -103.72 37.03 33.53
CA GLY A 389 -105.06 37.60 33.26
C GLY A 389 -105.38 38.43 32.01
N ASP A 390 -104.54 39.32 31.50
CA ASP A 390 -104.99 40.28 30.45
C ASP A 390 -103.79 40.94 29.75
N PHE A 391 -103.35 40.41 28.60
CA PHE A 391 -102.61 41.07 27.47
C PHE A 391 -102.07 39.98 26.51
N ASP A 392 -102.96 39.11 26.02
CA ASP A 392 -102.66 37.89 25.24
C ASP A 392 -101.96 38.15 23.89
N VAL A 393 -102.15 39.33 23.27
CA VAL A 393 -101.61 39.58 21.92
C VAL A 393 -100.09 39.75 21.91
N VAL A 394 -99.52 40.46 22.90
CA VAL A 394 -98.06 40.72 22.95
C VAL A 394 -97.31 39.42 23.24
N PHE A 395 -97.83 38.61 24.18
CA PHE A 395 -97.28 37.30 24.51
C PHE A 395 -97.29 36.34 23.31
N GLN A 396 -98.41 36.25 22.58
CA GLN A 396 -98.52 35.42 21.37
C GLN A 396 -97.54 35.86 20.28
N LEU A 397 -97.36 37.17 20.10
CA LEU A 397 -96.44 37.74 19.10
C LEU A 397 -94.99 37.42 19.46
N GLN A 398 -94.59 37.64 20.72
CA GLN A 398 -93.23 37.40 21.19
C GLN A 398 -92.89 35.90 21.17
N ARG A 399 -93.85 35.03 21.51
CA ARG A 399 -93.71 33.57 21.34
C ARG A 399 -93.55 33.17 19.87
N LYS A 400 -94.36 33.72 18.96
CA LYS A 400 -94.23 33.45 17.52
C LYS A 400 -92.87 33.89 16.99
N GLU A 401 -92.38 35.04 17.42
CA GLU A 401 -91.07 35.56 17.03
C GLU A 401 -89.93 34.68 17.55
N LEU A 402 -89.96 34.25 18.82
CA LEU A 402 -89.01 33.28 19.37
C LEU A 402 -89.06 31.92 18.64
N LEU A 403 -90.25 31.43 18.29
CA LEU A 403 -90.40 30.20 17.51
C LEU A 403 -89.84 30.34 16.09
N GLN A 404 -90.04 31.50 15.46
CA GLN A 404 -89.47 31.83 14.16
C GLN A 404 -87.94 31.93 14.24
N GLN A 405 -87.40 32.58 15.27
CA GLN A 405 -85.96 32.65 15.52
C GLN A 405 -85.37 31.24 15.76
N LEU A 406 -86.07 30.38 16.52
CA LEU A 406 -85.69 28.98 16.72
C LEU A 406 -85.67 28.20 15.40
N LEU A 407 -86.69 28.38 14.55
CA LEU A 407 -86.76 27.74 13.23
C LEU A 407 -85.62 28.21 12.30
N VAL A 408 -85.31 29.50 12.30
CA VAL A 408 -84.17 30.06 11.54
C VAL A 408 -82.84 29.51 12.07
N LEU A 409 -82.68 29.39 13.40
CA LEU A 409 -81.46 28.86 13.98
C LEU A 409 -81.28 27.37 13.67
N LEU A 410 -82.33 26.57 13.82
CA LEU A 410 -82.29 25.14 13.50
C LEU A 410 -82.09 24.89 12.00
N SER A 411 -82.73 25.69 11.14
CA SER A 411 -82.49 25.60 9.69
C SER A 411 -81.05 25.96 9.31
N SER A 412 -80.43 26.93 9.98
CA SER A 412 -79.00 27.22 9.81
C SER A 412 -78.11 26.02 10.21
N GLY A 413 -78.49 25.26 11.25
CA GLY A 413 -77.81 24.03 11.66
C GLY A 413 -77.99 22.86 10.67
N VAL A 414 -79.16 22.74 10.05
CA VAL A 414 -79.46 21.69 9.05
C VAL A 414 -78.69 21.94 7.75
N VAL A 415 -78.62 23.19 7.29
CA VAL A 415 -77.89 23.56 6.06
C VAL A 415 -76.40 23.20 6.15
N LEU A 416 -75.82 23.22 7.36
CA LEU A 416 -74.41 22.86 7.58
C LEU A 416 -74.11 21.38 7.36
N LYS A 417 -75.09 20.47 7.50
CA LYS A 417 -74.91 19.03 7.24
C LYS A 417 -75.19 18.66 5.77
N THR A 418 -75.96 19.47 5.04
CA THR A 418 -76.39 19.19 3.66
C THR A 418 -75.46 19.78 2.59
N GLN A 419 -74.16 19.92 2.87
CA GLN A 419 -73.15 19.98 1.82
C GLN A 419 -72.64 18.55 1.59
N PRO A 420 -73.14 17.84 0.56
CA PRO A 420 -72.65 16.53 0.21
C PRO A 420 -71.35 16.72 -0.55
N ASP A 421 -70.22 16.42 0.09
CA ASP A 421 -68.96 16.27 -0.62
C ASP A 421 -69.03 14.96 -1.41
N MET A 422 -69.50 15.08 -2.65
CA MET A 422 -69.50 14.04 -3.69
C MET A 422 -68.06 13.81 -4.17
N GLY A 423 -67.17 13.42 -3.26
CA GLY A 423 -65.83 12.93 -3.53
C GLY A 423 -65.83 11.40 -3.50
N SER A 424 -66.24 10.80 -4.60
CA SER A 424 -66.10 9.39 -4.98
C SER A 424 -65.26 8.52 -4.02
N HIS A 425 -65.94 7.81 -3.13
CA HIS A 425 -65.47 6.60 -2.46
C HIS A 425 -65.10 5.56 -3.52
N GLN A 426 -63.84 5.56 -3.97
CA GLN A 426 -63.29 4.41 -4.69
C GLN A 426 -62.76 3.43 -3.66
N ASP A 427 -63.62 2.44 -3.42
CA ASP A 427 -63.40 1.21 -2.69
C ASP A 427 -62.14 0.50 -3.23
N LYS A 428 -60.98 0.72 -2.59
CA LYS A 428 -59.79 -0.10 -2.82
C LYS A 428 -59.68 -1.10 -1.69
N GLN A 429 -60.29 -2.25 -1.95
CA GLN A 429 -60.19 -3.46 -1.15
C GLN A 429 -58.72 -3.80 -0.85
N PRO A 430 -58.35 -4.14 0.39
CA PRO A 430 -56.97 -4.36 0.79
C PRO A 430 -56.51 -5.76 0.39
N GLN A 431 -55.61 -5.85 -0.59
CA GLN A 431 -54.90 -7.09 -0.88
C GLN A 431 -53.66 -7.23 0.01
N GLY A 432 -53.78 -8.11 0.99
CA GLY A 432 -52.86 -9.24 1.14
C GLY A 432 -51.43 -8.92 1.56
N LEU A 433 -51.20 -9.02 2.86
CA LEU A 433 -49.91 -9.37 3.46
C LEU A 433 -49.25 -10.56 2.74
N SER A 434 -47.94 -10.48 2.47
CA SER A 434 -47.07 -11.65 2.58
C SER A 434 -45.77 -11.23 3.27
N LYS A 435 -45.69 -11.56 4.56
CA LYS A 435 -44.45 -11.56 5.34
C LYS A 435 -43.81 -12.92 5.11
N GLU A 436 -42.73 -12.98 4.33
CA GLU A 436 -41.89 -14.17 4.32
C GLU A 436 -40.56 -13.83 4.99
N SER A 437 -40.52 -14.15 6.29
CA SER A 437 -39.35 -14.09 7.14
C SER A 437 -38.44 -15.26 6.75
N GLN A 438 -37.45 -15.01 5.90
CA GLN A 438 -36.39 -16.00 5.66
C GLN A 438 -35.31 -15.88 6.74
N ARG A 439 -35.12 -17.03 7.38
CA ARG A 439 -34.28 -17.28 8.55
C ARG A 439 -32.83 -16.85 8.32
N ILE A 440 -32.32 -16.13 9.31
CA ILE A 440 -30.90 -15.97 9.60
C ILE A 440 -30.33 -17.38 9.85
N THR A 441 -29.62 -17.92 8.86
CA THR A 441 -28.86 -19.16 9.00
C THR A 441 -27.66 -18.89 9.90
N GLN A 442 -27.65 -19.59 11.03
CA GLN A 442 -26.60 -19.57 12.03
C GLN A 442 -25.25 -19.95 11.39
N THR A 443 -24.24 -19.16 11.72
CA THR A 443 -22.84 -19.38 11.44
C THR A 443 -22.34 -20.64 12.15
N SER A 444 -22.09 -21.70 11.39
CA SER A 444 -21.55 -22.96 11.91
C SER A 444 -20.09 -22.76 12.34
N LYS A 445 -19.84 -22.88 13.64
CA LYS A 445 -18.51 -22.89 14.28
C LYS A 445 -17.61 -24.08 13.88
N GLU A 446 -18.01 -24.89 12.91
CA GLU A 446 -17.26 -26.07 12.45
C GLU A 446 -16.00 -25.69 11.65
N GLY A 447 -15.98 -24.54 10.99
CA GLY A 447 -14.81 -24.09 10.22
C GLY A 447 -13.55 -23.86 11.08
N ALA A 448 -13.71 -23.41 12.32
CA ALA A 448 -12.57 -23.16 13.20
C ALA A 448 -11.92 -24.45 13.72
N VAL A 449 -12.72 -25.51 13.94
CA VAL A 449 -12.20 -26.81 14.40
C VAL A 449 -11.50 -27.55 13.25
N SER A 450 -12.02 -27.43 12.02
CA SER A 450 -11.40 -28.05 10.85
C SER A 450 -10.01 -27.46 10.55
N LEU A 451 -9.81 -26.15 10.74
CA LEU A 451 -8.50 -25.53 10.55
C LEU A 451 -7.49 -25.95 11.64
N LEU A 452 -7.93 -26.07 12.90
CA LEU A 452 -7.08 -26.54 14.00
C LEU A 452 -6.62 -27.99 13.80
N GLN A 453 -7.49 -28.84 13.26
CA GLN A 453 -7.12 -30.22 12.94
C GLN A 453 -6.15 -30.29 11.75
N GLN A 454 -6.29 -29.43 10.74
CA GLN A 454 -5.31 -29.32 9.66
C GLN A 454 -3.94 -28.88 10.16
N LEU A 455 -3.87 -27.94 11.13
CA LEU A 455 -2.60 -27.49 11.71
C LEU A 455 -1.89 -28.57 12.53
N SER A 456 -2.62 -29.53 13.11
CA SER A 456 -2.00 -30.64 13.85
C SER A 456 -1.23 -31.65 12.98
N THR A 457 -1.42 -31.61 11.65
CA THR A 457 -0.69 -32.46 10.69
C THR A 457 0.65 -31.88 10.24
N ILE A 458 0.95 -30.63 10.61
CA ILE A 458 2.20 -29.97 10.23
C ILE A 458 3.31 -30.47 11.17
N THR A 459 4.20 -31.30 10.61
CA THR A 459 5.34 -31.86 11.34
C THR A 459 6.25 -30.73 11.81
N THR A 460 6.61 -30.73 13.10
CA THR A 460 7.45 -29.70 13.72
C THR A 460 8.82 -29.62 13.04
N TYR A 461 9.17 -28.41 12.59
CA TYR A 461 10.46 -28.08 11.98
C TYR A 461 11.64 -28.60 12.82
N LYS A 462 12.57 -29.31 12.17
CA LYS A 462 13.85 -29.68 12.78
C LYS A 462 14.98 -28.85 12.17
N PRO A 463 15.93 -28.35 12.99
CA PRO A 463 17.11 -27.65 12.50
C PRO A 463 17.82 -28.48 11.41
N GLY A 464 17.86 -27.95 10.19
CA GLY A 464 18.42 -28.63 9.01
C GLY A 464 17.42 -28.86 7.86
N ASP A 465 16.11 -28.75 8.08
CA ASP A 465 15.11 -28.97 7.01
C ASP A 465 15.13 -27.86 5.94
N LEU A 466 15.63 -26.67 6.27
CA LEU A 466 15.81 -25.57 5.31
C LEU A 466 17.10 -25.70 4.47
N GLY A 467 17.89 -26.76 4.65
CA GLY A 467 19.14 -26.97 3.89
C GLY A 467 20.26 -25.98 4.19
N LEU A 468 20.04 -24.99 5.07
CA LEU A 468 21.02 -23.99 5.49
C LEU A 468 22.12 -24.54 6.41
N VAL A 469 21.84 -25.65 7.09
CA VAL A 469 22.80 -26.33 7.98
C VAL A 469 22.97 -27.78 7.49
N PRO A 470 24.17 -28.18 7.06
CA PRO A 470 24.44 -29.55 6.65
C PRO A 470 24.08 -30.54 7.77
N ARG A 471 23.30 -31.58 7.44
CA ARG A 471 23.02 -32.68 8.37
C ARG A 471 24.34 -33.32 8.78
N ARG A 472 24.51 -33.62 10.08
CA ARG A 472 25.59 -34.53 10.51
C ARG A 472 25.41 -35.84 9.73
N PRO A 473 26.41 -36.28 8.95
CA PRO A 473 26.32 -37.51 8.19
C PRO A 473 25.96 -38.65 9.12
N VAL A 474 24.85 -39.33 8.85
CA VAL A 474 24.58 -40.65 9.41
C VAL A 474 25.79 -41.50 9.04
N ARG A 475 26.55 -41.96 10.03
CA ARG A 475 27.74 -42.82 9.82
C ARG A 475 27.25 -44.10 9.13
N ILE A 476 27.33 -44.12 7.81
CA ILE A 476 27.12 -45.34 7.03
C ILE A 476 28.33 -46.23 7.34
N PRO A 477 28.13 -47.44 7.88
CA PRO A 477 29.23 -48.37 8.11
C PRO A 477 29.87 -48.71 6.75
N LEU A 478 31.12 -48.30 6.53
CA LEU A 478 31.86 -48.69 5.32
C LEU A 478 32.05 -50.22 5.34
N LYS A 479 31.71 -50.87 4.23
CA LYS A 479 31.87 -52.32 4.11
C LYS A 479 33.37 -52.65 4.07
N PRO A 480 33.83 -53.73 4.75
CA PRO A 480 35.25 -54.10 4.81
C PRO A 480 35.89 -54.35 3.44
N GLN A 481 35.10 -54.68 2.42
CA GLN A 481 35.58 -55.00 1.09
C GLN A 481 36.13 -53.77 0.34
N ASP A 482 35.61 -52.58 0.64
CA ASP A 482 36.00 -51.32 -0.02
C ASP A 482 37.40 -50.85 0.40
N LEU A 483 37.95 -51.41 1.49
CA LEU A 483 39.27 -51.07 2.02
C LEU A 483 40.41 -51.91 1.40
N ARG A 484 40.11 -52.97 0.63
CA ARG A 484 41.15 -53.84 0.04
C ARG A 484 42.09 -53.13 -0.94
N PRO A 485 41.65 -52.20 -1.80
CA PRO A 485 42.55 -51.55 -2.75
C PRO A 485 43.49 -50.52 -2.09
N LEU A 486 43.21 -50.14 -0.84
CA LEU A 486 43.98 -49.15 -0.12
C LEU A 486 45.27 -49.73 0.43
N SER A 487 46.34 -48.93 0.38
CA SER A 487 47.63 -49.23 0.98
C SER A 487 47.46 -49.50 2.50
N TYR A 488 48.36 -50.31 3.07
CA TYR A 488 48.31 -50.67 4.49
C TYR A 488 48.25 -49.45 5.43
N ILE A 489 49.00 -48.40 5.09
CA ILE A 489 49.05 -47.14 5.85
C ILE A 489 47.66 -46.48 5.88
N THR A 490 46.96 -46.45 4.75
CA THR A 490 45.62 -45.87 4.65
C THR A 490 44.58 -46.67 5.45
N ARG A 491 44.68 -48.01 5.46
CA ARG A 491 43.76 -48.86 6.23
C ARG A 491 43.86 -48.61 7.74
N MET A 492 45.08 -48.48 8.25
CA MET A 492 45.32 -48.22 9.68
C MET A 492 44.88 -46.80 10.09
N GLY A 493 45.08 -45.81 9.20
CA GLY A 493 44.68 -44.42 9.47
C GLY A 493 43.17 -44.24 9.67
N ILE A 494 42.33 -45.07 9.04
CA ILE A 494 40.86 -44.98 9.20
C ILE A 494 40.40 -45.63 10.51
N CYS A 495 41.12 -46.63 11.04
CA CYS A 495 40.73 -47.31 12.28
C CYS A 495 41.26 -46.64 13.56
N GLN A 496 42.25 -45.75 13.50
CA GLN A 496 42.92 -45.21 14.69
C GLN A 496 42.76 -43.70 14.89
N ASN A 497 41.60 -43.14 14.57
CA ASN A 497 41.26 -41.79 15.03
C ASN A 497 40.61 -41.82 16.42
N THR A 498 41.36 -42.34 17.39
CA THR A 498 41.17 -42.03 18.81
C THR A 498 42.24 -41.01 19.16
N ASN A 499 41.80 -39.79 19.45
CA ASN A 499 42.63 -38.64 19.80
C ASN A 499 43.50 -38.96 21.04
N GLU A 500 44.72 -39.45 20.83
CA GLU A 500 45.77 -39.42 21.85
C GLU A 500 46.96 -38.63 21.30
N ILE A 501 47.00 -37.38 21.74
CA ILE A 501 48.05 -36.41 21.46
C ILE A 501 49.27 -36.82 22.30
N TYR A 502 50.27 -37.41 21.68
CA TYR A 502 51.61 -37.53 22.28
C TYR A 502 52.62 -36.68 21.49
N PRO A 503 53.25 -35.67 22.11
CA PRO A 503 54.35 -34.94 21.50
C PRO A 503 55.65 -35.71 21.75
N SER A 504 56.37 -36.09 20.70
CA SER A 504 57.75 -36.53 20.86
C SER A 504 58.56 -36.21 19.61
N GLY A 505 59.57 -35.36 19.82
CA GLY A 505 60.62 -35.09 18.87
C GLY A 505 61.60 -36.25 18.70
N ALA A 506 62.72 -35.92 18.06
CA ALA A 506 63.83 -36.78 17.63
C ALA A 506 63.66 -37.44 16.25
N LEU A 507 63.68 -36.61 15.20
CA LEU A 507 64.11 -37.01 13.86
C LEU A 507 65.54 -37.59 13.93
N LYS A 508 65.64 -38.91 13.84
CA LYS A 508 66.90 -39.66 13.81
C LYS A 508 67.63 -39.38 12.49
N ARG A 509 68.88 -38.94 12.61
CA ARG A 509 69.85 -38.74 11.51
C ARG A 509 70.01 -40.02 10.70
N PHE A 510 69.79 -39.92 9.38
CA PHE A 510 70.10 -40.98 8.42
C PHE A 510 71.63 -41.21 8.36
N ARG A 511 72.04 -42.47 8.58
CA ARG A 511 73.42 -42.93 8.40
C ARG A 511 73.80 -42.89 6.92
N LYS A 512 74.89 -42.18 6.61
CA LYS A 512 75.55 -42.20 5.29
C LYS A 512 76.14 -43.59 5.06
N PHE A 513 75.68 -44.29 4.02
CA PHE A 513 76.28 -45.52 3.52
C PHE A 513 77.57 -45.15 2.77
N THR A 514 78.72 -45.57 3.29
CA THR A 514 80.01 -45.51 2.60
C THR A 514 80.26 -46.83 1.88
N LEU A 515 80.36 -46.80 0.55
CA LEU A 515 80.71 -47.96 -0.28
C LEU A 515 82.20 -48.32 -0.14
N PRO A 516 82.57 -49.62 -0.13
CA PRO A 516 83.96 -50.05 0.02
C PRO A 516 84.80 -49.77 -1.24
N ARG A 517 86.01 -49.21 -1.04
CA ARG A 517 86.99 -48.99 -2.12
C ARG A 517 87.52 -50.34 -2.65
N PRO A 518 87.48 -50.60 -3.97
CA PRO A 518 88.08 -51.78 -4.55
C PRO A 518 89.61 -51.63 -4.60
N PHE A 519 90.28 -52.71 -4.25
CA PHE A 519 91.72 -52.88 -4.24
C PHE A 519 92.34 -52.64 -5.63
N LEU A 520 93.10 -51.54 -5.76
CA LEU A 520 94.07 -51.36 -6.84
C LEU A 520 95.37 -52.08 -6.43
N HIS A 521 95.56 -53.31 -6.92
CA HIS A 521 96.82 -54.04 -6.79
C HIS A 521 97.10 -54.86 -8.05
N ARG A 522 98.36 -54.78 -8.51
CA ARG A 522 99.04 -55.59 -9.55
C ARG A 522 98.50 -55.40 -10.97
N LYS A 523 99.30 -55.14 -12.00
CA LYS A 523 100.74 -55.33 -12.26
C LYS A 523 101.19 -54.25 -13.23
#